data_AF-A0A382FWB0-F1
#
_entry.id   AF-A0A382FWB0-F1
#
_cell.length_a   1.000
_cell.length_b   1.000
_cell.length_c   1.000
_cell.angle_alpha   90.00
_cell.angle_beta   90.00
_cell.angle_gamma   90.00
#
_symmetry.space_group_name_H-M   'P 1'
#
loop_
_entity.id
_entity.type
_entity.pdbx_description
1 polymer ?
#
loop_
_entity_poly.entity_id
_entity_poly.type
_entity_poly.pdbx_seq_one_letter_code
_entity_poly.pdbx_strand_id
1 'polypeptide(L)'
;MLHSYLLDVLLRWGHIVFGVAWIGLLYYFNFVQTEYVKVADDGAKSDVMQKLAPIALWWFRWAAMFTFLTGLILLGWIMNQQRFSLGISLGALMGTLMMLNVWLIIWPNQRIVIGLDEGDKAAAAPKAGLASRTNTLFSLPML
;
A
#
# COMPACT_ATOMS: atom_id res chain seq x y z
N MET A 1 -9.90 29.70 -14.98
CA MET A 1 -8.78 28.92 -15.55
C MET A 1 -7.66 28.66 -14.54
N LEU A 2 -7.04 29.69 -13.93
CA LEU A 2 -5.95 29.50 -12.95
C LEU A 2 -6.36 28.67 -11.71
N HIS A 3 -7.48 28.99 -11.06
CA HIS A 3 -7.96 28.27 -9.88
C HIS A 3 -8.18 26.77 -10.14
N SER A 4 -8.82 26.42 -11.25
CA SER A 4 -9.06 25.02 -11.64
C SER A 4 -7.76 24.27 -11.93
N TYR A 5 -6.78 24.94 -12.55
CA TYR A 5 -5.45 24.37 -12.80
C TYR A 5 -4.70 24.09 -11.48
N LEU A 6 -4.69 25.05 -10.54
CA LEU A 6 -4.04 24.87 -9.24
C LEU A 6 -4.67 23.72 -8.45
N LEU A 7 -6.00 23.60 -8.45
CA LEU A 7 -6.69 22.47 -7.82
C LEU A 7 -6.31 21.14 -8.48
N ASP A 8 -6.22 21.08 -9.81
CA ASP A 8 -5.80 19.85 -10.51
C ASP A 8 -4.40 19.40 -10.08
N VAL A 9 -3.44 20.35 -10.05
CA VAL A 9 -2.07 20.09 -9.62
C VAL A 9 -2.02 19.63 -8.17
N LEU A 10 -2.71 20.32 -7.26
CA LEU A 10 -2.70 19.98 -5.83
C LEU A 10 -3.33 18.63 -5.54
N LEU A 11 -4.46 18.30 -6.17
CA LEU A 11 -5.13 17.01 -5.98
C LEU A 11 -4.28 15.85 -6.51
N ARG A 12 -3.67 16.01 -7.70
CA ARG A 12 -2.75 15.01 -8.25
C ARG A 12 -1.50 14.87 -7.39
N TRP A 13 -0.90 15.98 -7.01
CA TRP A 13 0.29 15.98 -6.16
C TRP A 13 0.02 15.26 -4.84
N GLY A 14 -1.09 15.56 -4.16
CA GLY A 14 -1.47 14.88 -2.93
C GLY A 14 -1.62 13.37 -3.13
N HIS A 15 -2.33 12.94 -4.18
CA HIS A 15 -2.50 11.53 -4.51
C HIS A 15 -1.16 10.83 -4.81
N ILE A 16 -0.29 11.47 -5.59
CA ILE A 16 1.02 10.94 -5.97
C ILE A 16 1.94 10.80 -4.76
N VAL A 17 1.99 11.78 -3.86
CA VAL A 17 2.86 11.73 -2.67
C VAL A 17 2.53 10.51 -1.80
N PHE A 18 1.23 10.29 -1.51
CA PHE A 18 0.82 9.11 -0.75
C PHE A 18 1.03 7.82 -1.55
N GLY A 19 0.78 7.85 -2.87
CA GLY A 19 0.99 6.72 -3.76
C GLY A 19 2.45 6.25 -3.78
N VAL A 20 3.39 7.19 -3.85
CA VAL A 20 4.84 6.90 -3.77
C VAL A 20 5.19 6.24 -2.45
N ALA A 21 4.70 6.78 -1.33
CA ALA A 21 4.94 6.17 -0.02
C ALA A 21 4.34 4.75 0.07
N TRP A 22 3.12 4.56 -0.44
CA TRP A 22 2.44 3.26 -0.40
C TRP A 22 3.14 2.21 -1.27
N ILE A 23 3.33 2.49 -2.56
CA ILE A 23 3.94 1.55 -3.51
C ILE A 23 5.43 1.35 -3.19
N GLY A 24 6.13 2.39 -2.73
CA GLY A 24 7.51 2.28 -2.27
C GLY A 24 7.65 1.30 -1.11
N LEU A 25 6.81 1.41 -0.08
CA LEU A 25 6.81 0.46 1.04
C LEU A 25 6.36 -0.95 0.61
N LEU A 26 5.39 -1.07 -0.29
CA LEU A 26 4.99 -2.34 -0.87
C LEU A 26 6.18 -3.07 -1.49
N TYR A 27 6.99 -2.37 -2.29
CA TYR A 27 8.13 -2.93 -3.00
C TYR A 27 9.27 -3.24 -2.03
N TYR A 28 9.50 -2.34 -1.06
CA TYR A 28 10.42 -2.60 0.04
C TYR A 28 10.09 -3.91 0.77
N PHE A 29 8.82 -4.16 1.12
CA PHE A 29 8.45 -5.42 1.78
C PHE A 29 8.66 -6.64 0.90
N ASN A 30 8.26 -6.59 -0.37
CA ASN A 30 8.28 -7.76 -1.24
C ASN A 30 9.68 -8.10 -1.76
N PHE A 31 10.51 -7.10 -2.04
CA PHE A 31 11.79 -7.28 -2.71
C PHE A 31 13.01 -7.04 -1.83
N VAL A 32 12.89 -6.26 -0.75
CA VAL A 32 14.03 -5.88 0.09
C VAL A 32 13.97 -6.57 1.46
N GLN A 33 12.97 -6.25 2.27
CA GLN A 33 12.86 -6.79 3.63
C GLN A 33 12.75 -8.32 3.63
N THR A 34 11.91 -8.87 2.75
CA THR A 34 11.71 -10.33 2.65
C THR A 34 13.01 -11.05 2.30
N GLU A 35 13.82 -10.49 1.41
CA GLU A 35 15.08 -11.11 1.00
C GLU A 35 16.16 -10.94 2.09
N TYR A 36 16.23 -9.77 2.72
CA TYR A 36 17.15 -9.53 3.84
C TYR A 36 16.90 -10.51 5.00
N VAL A 37 15.65 -10.72 5.38
CA VAL A 37 15.26 -11.61 6.50
C VAL A 37 15.66 -13.08 6.26
N LYS A 38 15.88 -13.51 5.00
CA LYS A 38 16.33 -14.88 4.69
C LYS A 38 17.81 -15.12 5.01
N VAL A 39 18.62 -14.07 4.97
CA VAL A 39 20.08 -14.15 5.13
C VAL A 39 20.57 -13.56 6.46
N ALA A 40 19.71 -12.82 7.16
CA ALA A 40 19.99 -12.24 8.46
C ALA A 40 20.17 -13.32 9.53
N ASP A 41 21.08 -13.09 10.48
CA ASP A 41 21.16 -13.88 11.71
C ASP A 41 19.92 -13.65 12.60
N ASP A 42 19.76 -14.49 13.62
CA ASP A 42 18.58 -14.47 14.49
C ASP A 42 18.41 -13.14 15.25
N GLY A 43 19.51 -12.48 15.62
CA GLY A 43 19.49 -11.19 16.31
C GLY A 43 18.97 -10.09 15.38
N ALA A 44 19.54 -9.98 14.19
CA ALA A 44 19.12 -9.01 13.17
C ALA A 44 17.68 -9.24 12.72
N LYS A 45 17.27 -10.50 12.54
CA LYS A 45 15.89 -10.87 12.19
C LYS A 45 14.91 -10.45 13.28
N SER A 46 15.25 -10.69 14.55
CA SER A 46 14.42 -10.26 15.68
C SER A 46 14.26 -8.75 15.71
N ASP A 47 15.34 -7.99 15.52
CA ASP A 47 15.31 -6.52 15.50
C ASP A 47 14.40 -5.96 14.39
N VAL A 48 14.51 -6.51 13.17
CA VAL A 48 13.61 -6.16 12.05
C VAL A 48 12.16 -6.43 12.41
N MET A 49 11.84 -7.62 12.93
CA MET A 49 10.46 -8.03 13.18
C MET A 49 9.82 -7.28 14.36
N GLN A 50 10.61 -6.89 15.37
CA GLN A 50 10.11 -6.23 16.58
C GLN A 50 10.12 -4.70 16.49
N LYS A 51 11.01 -4.09 15.70
CA LYS A 51 11.17 -2.63 15.66
C LYS A 51 10.87 -2.05 14.28
N LEU A 52 11.54 -2.53 13.24
CA LEU A 52 11.46 -1.94 11.90
C LEU A 52 10.11 -2.24 11.23
N ALA A 53 9.71 -3.51 11.19
CA ALA A 53 8.51 -3.96 10.50
C ALA A 53 7.22 -3.31 11.04
N PRO A 54 6.99 -3.20 12.36
CA PRO A 54 5.81 -2.50 12.89
C PRO A 54 5.71 -1.04 12.43
N ILE A 55 6.84 -0.31 12.41
CA ILE A 55 6.88 1.09 11.96
C ILE A 55 6.56 1.18 10.47
N ALA A 56 7.22 0.35 9.66
CA ALA A 56 7.01 0.33 8.22
C ALA A 56 5.56 -0.06 7.87
N LEU A 57 4.99 -1.05 8.56
CA LEU A 57 3.61 -1.51 8.34
C LEU A 57 2.58 -0.46 8.73
N TRP A 58 2.84 0.32 9.79
CA TRP A 58 1.99 1.44 10.18
C TRP A 58 1.93 2.49 9.07
N TRP A 59 3.08 2.90 8.54
CA TRP A 59 3.15 3.85 7.42
C TRP A 59 2.52 3.29 6.16
N PHE A 60 2.77 2.01 5.83
CA PHE A 60 2.19 1.35 4.67
C PHE A 60 0.65 1.34 4.71
N ARG A 61 0.08 1.01 5.87
CA ARG A 61 -1.38 0.99 6.07
C ARG A 61 -2.02 2.35 5.83
N TRP A 62 -1.43 3.41 6.40
CA TRP A 62 -1.97 4.76 6.28
C TRP A 62 -1.67 5.39 4.93
N ALA A 63 -0.51 5.14 4.33
CA ALA A 63 -0.21 5.55 2.96
C ALA A 63 -1.23 4.95 1.98
N ALA A 64 -1.62 3.67 2.16
CA ALA A 64 -2.69 3.05 1.38
C ALA A 64 -4.03 3.79 1.53
N MET A 65 -4.42 4.09 2.77
CA MET A 65 -5.67 4.81 3.05
C MET A 65 -5.67 6.23 2.48
N PHE A 66 -4.58 6.99 2.68
CA PHE A 66 -4.49 8.35 2.17
C PHE A 66 -4.41 8.41 0.65
N THR A 67 -3.71 7.47 0.01
CA THR A 67 -3.73 7.34 -1.46
C THR A 67 -5.16 7.09 -1.95
N PHE A 68 -5.89 6.18 -1.29
CA PHE A 68 -7.27 5.88 -1.65
C PHE A 68 -8.20 7.09 -1.48
N LEU A 69 -8.18 7.75 -0.31
CA LEU A 69 -9.04 8.90 -0.03
C LEU A 69 -8.76 10.08 -0.97
N THR A 70 -7.48 10.43 -1.16
CA THR A 70 -7.09 11.47 -2.13
C THR A 70 -7.42 11.07 -3.56
N GLY A 71 -7.32 9.77 -3.88
CA GLY A 71 -7.71 9.20 -5.16
C GLY A 71 -9.21 9.32 -5.43
N LEU A 72 -10.06 9.09 -4.43
CA LEU A 72 -11.52 9.30 -4.55
C LEU A 72 -11.87 10.77 -4.80
N ILE A 73 -11.22 11.69 -4.09
CA ILE A 73 -11.40 13.13 -4.30
C ILE A 73 -10.96 13.52 -5.71
N LEU A 74 -9.79 13.05 -6.15
CA LEU A 74 -9.26 13.29 -7.49
C LEU A 74 -10.16 12.68 -8.58
N LEU A 75 -10.69 11.47 -8.35
CA LEU A 75 -11.61 10.81 -9.27
C LEU A 75 -12.89 11.64 -9.44
N GLY A 76 -13.49 12.10 -8.34
CA GLY A 76 -14.66 12.99 -8.39
C GLY A 76 -14.39 14.28 -9.17
N TRP A 77 -13.22 14.89 -8.97
CA TRP A 77 -12.77 16.06 -9.72
C TRP A 77 -12.61 15.78 -11.23
N ILE A 78 -11.98 14.67 -11.59
CA ILE A 78 -11.78 14.26 -12.99
C ILE A 78 -13.12 13.95 -13.68
N MET A 79 -14.03 13.26 -12.98
CA MET A 79 -15.36 12.93 -13.49
C MET A 79 -16.19 14.19 -13.73
N ASN A 80 -16.16 15.16 -12.81
CA ASN A 80 -16.82 16.45 -12.98
C ASN A 80 -16.35 17.18 -14.24
N GLN A 81 -15.05 17.06 -14.57
CA GLN A 81 -14.44 17.66 -15.76
C GLN A 81 -14.58 16.80 -17.03
N GLN A 82 -15.34 15.71 -17.00
CA GLN A 82 -15.53 14.78 -18.13
C GLN A 82 -14.22 14.18 -18.68
N ARG A 83 -13.20 14.00 -17.82
CA ARG A 83 -11.87 13.47 -18.18
C ARG A 83 -11.68 11.99 -17.79
N PHE A 84 -12.76 11.28 -17.50
CA PHE A 84 -12.69 9.87 -17.14
C PHE A 84 -12.26 9.02 -18.34
N SER A 85 -11.42 8.00 -18.11
CA SER A 85 -10.86 7.15 -19.15
C SER A 85 -10.67 5.72 -18.66
N LEU A 86 -10.40 4.79 -19.58
CA LEU A 86 -10.13 3.38 -19.25
C LEU A 86 -8.92 3.22 -18.32
N GLY A 87 -7.87 4.02 -18.49
CA GLY A 87 -6.71 3.98 -17.59
C GLY A 87 -7.06 4.42 -16.18
N ILE A 88 -7.92 5.43 -16.04
CA ILE A 88 -8.37 5.93 -14.74
C ILE A 88 -9.31 4.92 -14.06
N SER A 89 -10.21 4.29 -14.83
CA SER A 89 -11.10 3.26 -14.29
C SER A 89 -10.32 2.02 -13.82
N LEU A 90 -9.31 1.60 -14.57
CA LEU A 90 -8.44 0.48 -14.20
C LEU A 90 -7.63 0.82 -12.94
N GLY A 91 -7.01 1.99 -12.89
CA GLY A 91 -6.27 2.45 -11.71
C GLY A 91 -7.15 2.56 -10.46
N ALA A 92 -8.37 3.09 -10.60
CA ALA A 92 -9.33 3.17 -9.49
C ALA A 92 -9.75 1.78 -8.99
N LEU A 93 -10.03 0.83 -9.90
CA LEU A 93 -10.41 -0.53 -9.55
C LEU A 93 -9.26 -1.26 -8.84
N MET A 94 -8.07 -1.28 -9.44
CA MET A 94 -6.90 -1.96 -8.88
C MET A 94 -6.50 -1.33 -7.54
N GLY A 95 -6.44 0.00 -7.45
CA GLY A 95 -6.14 0.72 -6.21
C GLY A 95 -7.15 0.43 -5.09
N THR A 96 -8.44 0.29 -5.42
CA THR A 96 -9.47 -0.10 -4.45
C THR A 96 -9.24 -1.51 -3.91
N LEU A 97 -9.06 -2.49 -4.80
CA LEU A 97 -8.81 -3.88 -4.41
C LEU A 97 -7.52 -4.00 -3.57
N MET A 98 -6.48 -3.28 -3.97
CA MET A 98 -5.21 -3.25 -3.24
C MET A 98 -5.37 -2.65 -1.84
N MET A 99 -6.08 -1.52 -1.70
CA MET A 99 -6.32 -0.91 -0.39
C MET A 99 -7.13 -1.83 0.52
N LEU A 100 -8.16 -2.49 -0.02
CA LEU A 100 -8.93 -3.49 0.71
C LEU A 100 -8.06 -4.67 1.14
N ASN A 101 -7.18 -5.18 0.28
CA ASN A 101 -6.21 -6.20 0.66
C ASN A 101 -5.31 -5.72 1.81
N VAL A 102 -4.84 -4.46 1.80
CA VAL A 102 -4.04 -3.89 2.89
C VAL A 102 -4.80 -3.93 4.21
N TRP A 103 -6.03 -3.43 4.23
CA TRP A 103 -6.79 -3.24 5.47
C TRP A 103 -7.48 -4.49 5.98
N LEU A 104 -7.96 -5.37 5.09
CA LEU A 104 -8.75 -6.54 5.44
C LEU A 104 -7.92 -7.83 5.54
N ILE A 105 -6.79 -7.93 4.83
CA ILE A 105 -6.00 -9.16 4.77
C ILE A 105 -4.58 -8.94 5.30
N ILE A 106 -3.81 -8.02 4.72
CA ILE A 106 -2.40 -7.84 5.05
C ILE A 106 -2.26 -7.37 6.51
N TRP A 107 -2.93 -6.29 6.89
CA TRP A 107 -2.78 -5.71 8.23
C TRP A 107 -3.18 -6.67 9.37
N PRO A 108 -4.37 -7.30 9.37
CA PRO A 108 -4.76 -8.22 10.45
C PRO A 108 -3.79 -9.41 10.59
N ASN A 109 -3.36 -10.00 9.47
CA ASN A 109 -2.42 -11.11 9.51
C ASN A 109 -1.01 -10.65 9.91
N GLN A 110 -0.55 -9.48 9.46
CA GLN A 110 0.76 -8.95 9.83
C GLN A 110 0.85 -8.63 11.32
N ARG A 111 -0.22 -8.16 11.96
CA ARG A 111 -0.24 -7.96 13.42
C ARG A 111 0.08 -9.24 14.19
N ILE A 112 -0.43 -10.39 13.75
CA ILE A 112 -0.10 -11.71 14.33
C ILE A 112 1.37 -12.05 14.06
N VAL A 113 1.83 -11.86 12.82
CA VAL A 113 3.21 -12.20 12.40
C VAL A 113 4.26 -11.44 13.23
N ILE A 114 4.07 -10.13 13.40
CA ILE A 114 4.98 -9.28 14.19
C ILE A 114 4.71 -9.35 15.71
N GLY A 115 3.70 -10.10 16.15
CA GLY A 115 3.42 -10.35 17.57
C GLY A 115 2.67 -9.23 18.30
N LEU A 116 1.95 -8.36 17.58
CA LEU A 116 1.03 -7.39 18.19
C LEU A 116 -0.29 -8.03 18.64
N ASP A 117 -0.68 -9.13 18.00
CA ASP A 117 -1.87 -9.92 18.36
C ASP A 117 -1.47 -11.39 18.54
N GLU A 118 -2.23 -12.12 19.36
CA GLU A 118 -2.11 -13.57 19.49
C GLU A 118 -2.67 -14.29 18.25
N GLY A 119 -2.06 -15.41 17.87
CA GLY A 119 -2.54 -16.23 16.76
C GLY A 119 -1.47 -17.14 16.14
N ASP A 120 -1.90 -17.97 15.20
CA ASP A 120 -1.01 -18.87 14.48
C ASP A 120 -0.22 -18.11 13.40
N LYS A 121 1.06 -17.84 13.69
CA LYS A 121 1.99 -17.19 12.75
C LYS A 121 2.20 -18.01 11.48
N ALA A 122 2.18 -19.34 11.55
CA ALA A 122 2.38 -20.22 10.40
C ALA A 122 1.21 -20.15 9.40
N ALA A 123 -0.01 -19.90 9.90
CA ALA A 123 -1.18 -19.66 9.07
C ALA A 123 -1.30 -18.20 8.58
N ALA A 124 -0.89 -17.22 9.41
CA ALA A 124 -1.02 -15.80 9.09
C ALA A 124 0.00 -15.31 8.05
N ALA A 125 1.27 -15.74 8.16
CA ALA A 125 2.34 -15.24 7.29
C ALA A 125 2.11 -15.52 5.79
N PRO A 126 1.70 -16.74 5.36
CA PRO A 126 1.43 -17.01 3.95
C PRO A 126 0.28 -16.18 3.39
N LYS A 127 -0.79 -15.94 4.18
CA LYS A 127 -1.94 -15.12 3.76
C LYS A 127 -1.54 -13.66 3.53
N ALA A 128 -0.80 -13.08 4.48
CA ALA A 128 -0.26 -11.73 4.35
C ALA A 128 0.68 -11.62 3.14
N GLY A 129 1.58 -12.60 2.97
CA GLY A 129 2.55 -12.64 1.88
C GLY A 129 1.89 -12.74 0.51
N LEU A 130 0.91 -13.63 0.34
CA LEU A 130 0.19 -13.78 -0.93
C LEU A 130 -0.57 -12.50 -1.29
N ALA A 131 -1.32 -11.92 -0.35
CA ALA A 131 -2.04 -10.66 -0.58
C ALA A 131 -1.08 -9.51 -0.94
N SER A 132 0.08 -9.43 -0.29
CA SER A 132 1.12 -8.43 -0.59
C SER A 132 1.70 -8.59 -2.01
N ARG A 133 1.93 -9.83 -2.46
CA ARG A 133 2.40 -10.12 -3.83
C ARG A 133 1.33 -9.84 -4.88
N THR A 134 0.07 -10.16 -4.59
CA THR A 134 -1.07 -9.77 -5.45
C THR A 134 -1.15 -8.26 -5.60
N ASN A 135 -1.00 -7.51 -4.50
CA ASN A 135 -0.92 -6.05 -4.58
C ASN A 135 0.26 -5.57 -5.43
N THR A 136 1.41 -6.22 -5.32
CA THR A 136 2.58 -5.90 -6.15
C THR A 136 2.28 -6.10 -7.63
N LEU A 137 1.64 -7.22 -8.00
CA LEU A 137 1.21 -7.48 -9.37
C LEU A 137 0.21 -6.43 -9.87
N PHE A 138 -0.81 -6.12 -9.07
CA PHE A 138 -1.82 -5.11 -9.42
C PHE A 138 -1.25 -3.70 -9.53
N SER A 139 -0.12 -3.42 -8.86
CA SER A 139 0.52 -2.11 -8.96
C SER A 139 1.16 -1.85 -10.33
N LEU A 140 1.63 -2.89 -11.02
CA LEU A 140 2.38 -2.76 -12.28
C LEU A 140 1.62 -2.06 -13.41
N PRO A 141 0.38 -2.43 -13.77
CA PRO A 141 -0.36 -1.74 -14.83
C PRO A 141 -0.81 -0.32 -14.46
N MET A 142 -0.53 0.15 -13.23
CA MET A 142 -0.86 1.50 -12.77
C MET A 142 0.34 2.47 -12.84
N LEU A 143 1.53 1.99 -13.20
CA LEU A 143 2.77 2.77 -13.37
C LEU A 143 2.98 3.10 -14.85
#